data_AF-A0AAE3SBN6-F1
#
_entry.id   AF-A0AAE3SBN6-F1
#
_cell.length_a   1.000
_cell.length_b   1.000
_cell.length_c   1.000
_cell.angle_alpha   90.00
_cell.angle_beta   90.00
_cell.angle_gamma   90.00
#
_symmetry.space_group_name_H-M   'P 1'
#
loop_
_entity.id
_entity.type
_entity.pdbx_description
1 polymer ?
#
loop_
_entity_poly.entity_id
_entity_poly.type
_entity_poly.pdbx_seq_one_letter_code
_entity_poly.pdbx_strand_id
1 'polypeptide(L)'
;MIRLIGLAVLAPFAALAEPQPAVLALMPYMDITAACFDGAKDQPEATACIGQGSRVCMETETDGDTTTGMMFCAQAETESWDRLLNRDYTEMMDGMKAMDEDTAEHWPELANAADSLRAAQRAWILLRDADCTLEYAMWTSGSMRNIAGSRCRLQMTAERTIYLRSLGDYIR
;
A
#
# COMPACT_ATOMS: atom_id res chain seq x y z
N MET A 1 39.44 42.75 2.90
CA MET A 1 39.19 41.48 2.17
C MET A 1 38.31 40.60 3.06
N ILE A 2 36.98 40.75 2.98
CA ILE A 2 36.02 39.97 3.77
C ILE A 2 35.51 38.84 2.87
N ARG A 3 35.87 37.59 3.19
CA ARG A 3 35.30 36.40 2.54
C ARG A 3 33.96 36.08 3.20
N LEU A 4 32.86 36.36 2.49
CA LEU A 4 31.53 35.83 2.82
C LEU A 4 31.53 34.33 2.52
N ILE A 5 31.50 33.52 3.57
CA ILE A 5 31.25 32.08 3.47
C ILE A 5 29.75 31.92 3.30
N GLY A 6 29.31 31.62 2.07
CA GLY A 6 27.92 31.32 1.78
C GLY A 6 27.52 30.01 2.45
N LEU A 7 26.59 30.10 3.41
CA LEU A 7 25.94 28.93 4.00
C LEU A 7 25.04 28.30 2.94
N ALA A 8 25.46 27.18 2.35
CA ALA A 8 24.60 26.40 1.47
C ALA A 8 23.55 25.68 2.32
N VAL A 9 22.31 26.17 2.28
CA VAL A 9 21.15 25.49 2.85
C VAL A 9 20.85 24.28 1.95
N LEU A 10 21.23 23.08 2.41
CA LEU A 10 20.77 21.83 1.82
C LEU A 10 19.30 21.64 2.18
N ALA A 11 18.41 21.98 1.27
CA ALA A 11 17.00 21.59 1.39
C ALA A 11 16.91 20.05 1.25
N PRO A 12 16.21 19.34 2.15
CA PRO A 12 15.97 17.92 1.98
C PRO A 12 14.97 17.76 0.83
N PHE A 13 15.45 17.24 -0.30
CA PHE A 13 14.57 16.66 -1.30
C PHE A 13 13.91 15.43 -0.67
N ALA A 14 12.74 15.61 -0.08
CA ALA A 14 11.79 14.52 0.05
C ALA A 14 11.29 14.23 -1.37
N ALA A 15 12.09 13.48 -2.13
CA ALA A 15 11.64 12.89 -3.37
C ALA A 15 10.44 12.00 -3.00
N LEU A 16 9.24 12.38 -3.42
CA LEU A 16 8.15 11.43 -3.52
C LEU A 16 8.69 10.31 -4.41
N ALA A 17 8.84 9.12 -3.85
CA ALA A 17 9.35 7.98 -4.61
C ALA A 17 8.30 7.61 -5.65
N GLU A 18 8.39 8.22 -6.84
CA GLU A 18 7.55 7.84 -7.96
C GLU A 18 7.84 6.38 -8.33
N PRO A 19 6.81 5.58 -8.64
CA PRO A 19 7.03 4.20 -9.04
C PRO A 19 7.95 4.13 -10.25
N GLN A 20 8.77 3.09 -10.31
CA GLN A 20 9.70 2.91 -11.43
C GLN A 20 8.92 2.92 -12.77
N PRO A 21 9.42 3.57 -13.84
CA PRO A 21 8.70 3.64 -15.11
C PRO A 21 8.27 2.29 -15.69
N ALA A 22 9.07 1.24 -15.47
CA ALA A 22 8.73 -0.13 -15.86
C ALA A 22 7.51 -0.68 -15.10
N VAL A 23 7.36 -0.34 -13.82
CA VAL A 23 6.18 -0.70 -13.02
C VAL A 23 4.95 0.07 -13.51
N LEU A 24 5.10 1.36 -13.80
CA LEU A 24 4.01 2.19 -14.32
C LEU A 24 3.49 1.69 -15.67
N ALA A 25 4.38 1.20 -16.54
CA ALA A 25 4.00 0.66 -17.84
C ALA A 25 3.11 -0.60 -17.73
N LEU A 26 3.18 -1.33 -16.61
CA LEU A 26 2.39 -2.53 -16.36
C LEU A 26 1.04 -2.25 -15.68
N MET A 27 0.78 -1.00 -15.30
CA MET A 27 -0.46 -0.60 -14.61
C MET A 27 -1.75 -0.94 -15.37
N PRO A 28 -1.81 -0.91 -16.72
CA PRO A 28 -3.01 -1.33 -17.44
C PRO A 28 -3.47 -2.76 -17.14
N TYR A 29 -2.56 -3.67 -16.77
CA TYR A 29 -2.92 -5.03 -16.35
C TYR A 29 -3.61 -5.09 -14.99
N MET A 30 -3.54 -4.01 -14.20
CA MET A 30 -4.03 -3.96 -12.82
C MET A 30 -5.46 -3.44 -12.69
N ASP A 31 -6.09 -3.04 -13.80
CA ASP A 31 -7.51 -2.63 -13.84
C ASP A 31 -8.41 -3.77 -13.34
N ILE A 32 -8.04 -5.03 -13.59
CA ILE A 32 -8.76 -6.20 -13.09
C ILE A 32 -8.74 -6.29 -11.56
N THR A 33 -7.63 -5.89 -10.91
CA THR A 33 -7.51 -5.92 -9.44
C THR A 33 -8.46 -4.91 -8.81
N ALA A 34 -8.50 -3.68 -9.33
CA ALA A 34 -9.41 -2.64 -8.84
C ALA A 34 -10.88 -3.01 -9.07
N ALA A 35 -11.22 -3.48 -10.28
CA ALA A 35 -12.58 -3.92 -10.60
C ALA A 35 -13.03 -5.12 -9.75
N CYS A 36 -12.14 -6.10 -9.52
CA CYS A 36 -12.41 -7.23 -8.64
C CYS A 36 -12.68 -6.75 -7.21
N PHE A 37 -11.79 -5.92 -6.65
CA PHE A 37 -11.93 -5.45 -5.29
C PHE A 37 -13.21 -4.63 -5.11
N ASP A 38 -13.50 -3.68 -5.99
CA ASP A 38 -14.72 -2.85 -5.89
C ASP A 38 -16.01 -3.63 -6.11
N GLY A 39 -15.95 -4.78 -6.79
CA GLY A 39 -17.06 -5.72 -6.96
C GLY A 39 -17.24 -6.73 -5.82
N ALA A 40 -16.26 -6.86 -4.91
CA ALA A 40 -16.30 -7.83 -3.83
C ALA A 40 -17.34 -7.47 -2.77
N LYS A 41 -18.15 -8.45 -2.36
CA LYS A 41 -19.25 -8.30 -1.40
C LYS A 41 -18.86 -8.55 0.04
N ASP A 42 -17.78 -9.29 0.24
CA ASP A 42 -17.27 -9.67 1.55
C ASP A 42 -15.74 -9.78 1.53
N GLN A 43 -15.14 -10.00 2.71
CA GLN A 43 -13.70 -10.16 2.84
C GLN A 43 -13.15 -11.34 2.03
N PRO A 44 -13.75 -12.55 2.05
CA PRO A 44 -13.30 -13.65 1.19
C PRO A 44 -13.24 -13.32 -0.30
N GLU A 45 -14.27 -12.68 -0.86
CA GLU A 45 -14.28 -12.23 -2.26
C GLU A 45 -13.18 -11.19 -2.51
N ALA A 46 -12.95 -10.26 -1.57
CA ALA A 46 -11.91 -9.24 -1.69
C ALA A 46 -10.50 -9.85 -1.62
N THR A 47 -10.27 -10.83 -0.74
CA THR A 47 -9.01 -11.57 -0.64
C THR A 47 -8.72 -12.37 -1.91
N ALA A 48 -9.74 -12.88 -2.60
CA ALA A 48 -9.57 -13.59 -3.86
C ALA A 48 -9.09 -12.68 -5.01
N CYS A 49 -9.14 -11.35 -4.85
CA CYS A 49 -8.60 -10.39 -5.83
C CYS A 49 -7.08 -10.24 -5.76
N ILE A 50 -6.44 -10.66 -4.66
CA ILE A 50 -5.00 -10.50 -4.47
C ILE A 50 -4.24 -11.37 -5.47
N GLY A 51 -3.37 -10.75 -6.27
CA GLY A 51 -2.52 -11.46 -7.23
C GLY A 51 -3.14 -11.57 -8.62
N GLN A 52 -4.41 -11.17 -8.83
CA GLN A 52 -5.07 -11.33 -10.13
C GLN A 52 -4.41 -10.49 -11.23
N GLY A 53 -4.13 -9.22 -10.95
CA GLY A 53 -3.45 -8.32 -11.88
C GLY A 53 -2.03 -8.78 -12.18
N SER A 54 -1.28 -9.21 -11.16
CA SER A 54 0.06 -9.79 -11.32
C SER A 54 0.01 -11.03 -12.21
N ARG A 55 -0.96 -11.92 -12.00
CA ARG A 55 -1.11 -13.15 -12.78
C ARG A 55 -1.36 -12.83 -14.26
N VAL A 56 -2.30 -11.94 -14.55
CA VAL A 56 -2.58 -11.51 -15.93
C VAL A 56 -1.34 -10.87 -16.57
N CYS A 57 -0.65 -10.00 -15.84
CA CYS A 57 0.61 -9.38 -16.29
C CYS A 57 1.66 -10.45 -16.65
N MET A 58 1.90 -11.43 -15.77
CA MET A 58 2.90 -12.48 -16.00
C MET A 58 2.54 -13.42 -17.16
N GLU A 59 1.25 -13.69 -17.37
CA GLU A 59 0.76 -14.53 -18.48
C GLU A 59 0.83 -13.82 -19.85
N THR A 60 0.79 -12.48 -19.86
CA THR A 60 0.66 -11.68 -21.09
C THR A 60 1.98 -11.08 -21.55
N GLU A 61 2.83 -10.63 -20.62
CA GLU A 61 4.10 -10.00 -20.93
C GLU A 61 5.16 -10.99 -21.42
N THR A 62 5.99 -10.57 -22.38
CA THR A 62 7.01 -11.45 -23.00
C THR A 62 8.02 -11.97 -21.98
N ASP A 63 8.39 -11.14 -21.01
CA ASP A 63 9.33 -11.49 -19.93
C ASP A 63 8.62 -11.70 -18.58
N GLY A 64 7.30 -11.90 -18.60
CA GLY A 64 6.46 -11.98 -17.39
C GLY A 64 6.82 -13.12 -16.44
N ASP A 65 7.37 -14.21 -16.97
CA ASP A 65 7.80 -15.40 -16.21
C ASP A 65 9.27 -15.31 -15.73
N THR A 66 10.01 -14.29 -16.14
CA THR A 66 11.36 -14.04 -15.62
C THR A 66 11.29 -13.55 -14.17
N THR A 67 12.35 -13.73 -13.38
CA THR A 67 12.38 -13.20 -12.00
C THR A 67 12.10 -11.69 -11.95
N THR A 68 12.64 -10.95 -12.92
CA THR A 68 12.44 -9.51 -13.02
C THR A 68 11.00 -9.16 -13.41
N GLY A 69 10.42 -9.85 -14.40
CA GLY A 69 9.03 -9.67 -14.80
C GLY A 69 8.05 -9.99 -13.68
N MET A 70 8.22 -11.13 -13.00
CA MET A 70 7.42 -11.50 -11.83
C MET A 70 7.45 -10.43 -10.73
N MET A 71 8.65 -9.90 -10.43
CA MET A 71 8.85 -8.83 -9.46
C MET A 71 8.18 -7.51 -9.89
N PHE A 72 8.26 -7.13 -11.17
CA PHE A 72 7.61 -5.92 -11.67
C PHE A 72 6.10 -6.05 -11.73
N CYS A 73 5.55 -7.19 -12.17
CA CYS A 73 4.11 -7.44 -12.11
C CYS A 73 3.59 -7.37 -10.66
N ALA A 74 4.32 -7.94 -9.69
CA ALA A 74 3.99 -7.84 -8.26
C ALA A 74 3.97 -6.39 -7.76
N GLN A 75 4.97 -5.60 -8.12
CA GLN A 75 5.04 -4.18 -7.75
C GLN A 75 3.93 -3.37 -8.41
N ALA A 76 3.60 -3.62 -9.67
CA ALA A 76 2.51 -2.93 -10.36
C ALA A 76 1.16 -3.20 -9.68
N GLU A 77 0.91 -4.45 -9.26
CA GLU A 77 -0.29 -4.74 -8.49
C GLU A 77 -0.26 -4.10 -7.10
N THR A 78 0.92 -4.04 -6.47
CA THR A 78 1.09 -3.31 -5.19
C THR A 78 0.71 -1.84 -5.36
N GLU A 79 1.11 -1.18 -6.45
CA GLU A 79 0.72 0.20 -6.75
C GLU A 79 -0.79 0.35 -6.95
N SER A 80 -1.45 -0.64 -7.54
CA SER A 80 -2.92 -0.66 -7.66
C SER A 80 -3.58 -0.74 -6.29
N TRP A 81 -3.13 -1.66 -5.44
CA TRP A 81 -3.59 -1.79 -4.06
C TRP A 81 -3.28 -0.56 -3.21
N ASP A 82 -2.12 0.09 -3.37
CA ASP A 82 -1.76 1.30 -2.62
C ASP A 82 -2.68 2.48 -2.98
N ARG A 83 -3.08 2.61 -4.26
CA ARG A 83 -4.10 3.59 -4.65
C ARG A 83 -5.45 3.33 -4.01
N LEU A 84 -5.88 2.06 -3.98
CA LEU A 84 -7.12 1.66 -3.29
C LEU A 84 -7.01 1.90 -1.78
N LEU A 85 -5.86 1.59 -1.17
CA LEU A 85 -5.57 1.83 0.24
C LEU A 85 -5.69 3.30 0.60
N ASN A 86 -5.11 4.20 -0.20
CA ASN A 86 -5.16 5.64 0.08
C ASN A 86 -6.58 6.21 -0.10
N ARG A 87 -7.34 5.70 -1.08
CA ARG A 87 -8.77 6.01 -1.24
C ARG A 87 -9.55 5.60 0.01
N ASP A 88 -9.50 4.32 0.36
CA ASP A 88 -10.27 3.75 1.47
C ASP A 88 -9.81 4.32 2.83
N TYR A 89 -8.52 4.62 3.01
CA TYR A 89 -8.01 5.31 4.20
C TYR A 89 -8.58 6.72 4.34
N THR A 90 -8.73 7.46 3.23
CA THR A 90 -9.29 8.82 3.25
C THR A 90 -10.75 8.78 3.68
N GLU A 91 -11.55 7.90 3.07
CA GLU A 91 -12.95 7.71 3.44
C GLU A 91 -13.09 7.27 4.90
N MET A 92 -12.25 6.34 5.34
CA MET A 92 -12.25 5.86 6.72
C MET A 92 -11.88 6.96 7.72
N MET A 93 -10.89 7.78 7.39
CA MET A 93 -10.46 8.90 8.23
C MET A 93 -11.58 9.92 8.43
N ASP A 94 -12.37 10.21 7.39
CA ASP A 94 -13.49 11.13 7.51
C ASP A 94 -14.63 10.54 8.34
N GLY A 95 -14.91 9.24 8.21
CA GLY A 95 -15.86 8.53 9.09
C GLY A 95 -15.43 8.55 10.56
N MET A 96 -14.15 8.30 10.84
CA MET A 96 -13.62 8.34 12.22
C MET A 96 -13.69 9.74 12.83
N LYS A 97 -13.45 10.81 12.04
CA LYS A 97 -13.61 12.19 12.53
C LYS A 97 -15.06 12.50 12.87
N ALA A 98 -16.01 12.06 12.04
CA ALA A 98 -17.43 12.26 12.31
C ALA A 98 -17.86 11.53 13.60
N MET A 99 -17.34 10.31 13.82
CA MET A 99 -17.54 9.58 15.07
C MET A 99 -16.93 10.31 16.27
N ASP A 100 -15.73 10.90 16.12
CA ASP A 100 -15.09 11.70 17.15
C ASP A 100 -15.89 12.97 17.48
N GLU A 101 -16.47 13.65 16.49
CA GLU A 101 -17.33 14.81 16.69
C GLU A 101 -18.59 14.49 17.51
N ASP A 102 -19.27 13.39 17.21
CA ASP A 102 -20.43 12.89 17.97
C ASP A 102 -20.03 12.48 19.39
N THR A 103 -18.94 11.72 19.52
CA THR A 103 -18.42 11.25 20.81
C THR A 103 -18.04 12.43 21.71
N ALA A 104 -17.45 13.48 21.15
CA ALA A 104 -16.97 14.64 21.89
C ALA A 104 -18.09 15.46 22.56
N GLU A 105 -19.35 15.34 22.11
CA GLU A 105 -20.48 16.01 22.75
C GLU A 105 -20.72 15.50 24.18
N HIS A 106 -20.46 14.21 24.42
CA HIS A 106 -20.78 13.53 25.68
C HIS A 106 -19.53 13.01 26.43
N TRP A 107 -18.51 12.58 25.70
CA TRP A 107 -17.29 11.92 26.21
C TRP A 107 -16.03 12.40 25.47
N PRO A 108 -15.61 13.67 25.64
CA PRO A 108 -14.49 14.26 24.89
C PRO A 108 -13.16 13.50 25.02
N GLU A 109 -12.92 12.82 26.14
CA GLU A 109 -11.73 12.00 26.35
C GLU A 109 -11.71 10.68 25.53
N LEU A 110 -12.87 10.28 24.98
CA LEU A 110 -13.02 9.07 24.17
C LEU A 110 -13.05 9.35 22.67
N ALA A 111 -13.10 10.62 22.25
CA ALA A 111 -13.06 11.06 20.85
C ALA A 111 -11.63 10.96 20.26
N ASN A 112 -11.16 9.72 20.07
CA ASN A 112 -9.79 9.42 19.64
C ASN A 112 -9.69 8.46 18.43
N ALA A 113 -10.80 8.21 17.72
CA ALA A 113 -10.87 7.25 16.64
C ALA A 113 -9.98 7.63 15.45
N ALA A 114 -10.00 8.91 15.03
CA ALA A 114 -9.20 9.40 13.91
C ALA A 114 -7.69 9.35 14.23
N ASP A 115 -7.32 9.73 15.46
CA ASP A 115 -5.94 9.67 15.93
C ASP A 115 -5.45 8.22 16.06
N SER A 116 -6.30 7.32 16.54
CA SER A 116 -6.02 5.89 16.62
C SER A 116 -5.83 5.26 15.25
N LEU A 117 -6.69 5.58 14.27
CA LEU A 117 -6.53 5.11 12.88
C LEU A 117 -5.20 5.58 12.28
N ARG A 118 -4.85 6.86 12.47
CA ARG A 118 -3.58 7.43 11.97
C ARG A 118 -2.37 6.75 12.60
N ALA A 119 -2.40 6.52 13.91
CA ALA A 119 -1.34 5.82 14.61
C ALA A 119 -1.19 4.37 14.12
N ALA A 120 -2.31 3.65 13.98
CA ALA A 120 -2.33 2.29 13.47
C ALA A 120 -1.78 2.21 12.03
N GLN A 121 -2.15 3.14 11.16
CA GLN A 121 -1.66 3.18 9.77
C GLN A 121 -0.14 3.40 9.70
N ARG A 122 0.39 4.32 10.51
CA ARG A 122 1.84 4.59 10.57
C ARG A 122 2.62 3.40 11.11
N ALA A 123 2.11 2.75 12.15
CA ALA A 123 2.72 1.54 12.71
C ALA A 123 2.69 0.38 11.70
N TRP A 124 1.57 0.21 10.98
CA TRP A 124 1.44 -0.80 9.94
C TRP A 124 2.47 -0.62 8.82
N ILE A 125 2.76 0.62 8.38
CA ILE A 125 3.81 0.86 7.37
C ILE A 125 5.16 0.33 7.86
N LEU A 126 5.53 0.59 9.11
CA LEU A 126 6.79 0.10 9.68
C LEU A 126 6.81 -1.44 9.77
N LEU A 127 5.69 -2.04 10.16
CA LEU A 127 5.55 -3.50 10.20
C LEU A 127 5.72 -4.11 8.81
N ARG A 128 4.97 -3.63 7.81
CA ARG A 128 5.07 -4.07 6.40
C ARG A 128 6.50 -3.99 5.90
N ASP A 129 7.15 -2.87 6.16
CA ASP A 129 8.51 -2.64 5.69
C ASP A 129 9.52 -3.59 6.34
N ALA A 130 9.36 -3.86 7.64
CA ALA A 130 10.20 -4.81 8.38
C ALA A 130 9.96 -6.27 7.94
N ASP A 131 8.70 -6.70 7.85
CA ASP A 131 8.32 -8.05 7.48
C ASP A 131 8.76 -8.37 6.05
N CYS A 132 8.55 -7.46 5.10
CA CYS A 132 8.98 -7.70 3.72
C CYS A 132 10.50 -7.64 3.55
N THR A 133 11.22 -6.94 4.44
CA THR A 133 12.69 -7.02 4.51
C THR A 133 13.14 -8.37 5.04
N LEU A 134 12.44 -8.92 6.05
CA LEU A 134 12.68 -10.26 6.57
C LEU A 134 12.43 -11.32 5.50
N GLU A 135 11.28 -11.28 4.82
CA GLU A 135 10.96 -12.22 3.75
C GLU A 135 11.98 -12.17 2.61
N TYR A 136 12.43 -10.98 2.21
CA TYR A 136 13.55 -10.85 1.27
C TYR A 136 14.83 -11.53 1.79
N ALA A 137 15.19 -11.30 3.05
CA ALA A 137 16.44 -11.80 3.65
C ALA A 137 16.46 -13.33 3.82
N MET A 138 15.30 -13.97 4.01
CA MET A 138 15.18 -15.43 4.13
C MET A 138 15.71 -16.18 2.90
N TRP A 139 15.73 -15.54 1.73
CA TRP A 139 16.22 -16.11 0.49
C TRP A 139 17.72 -15.89 0.24
N THR A 140 18.47 -15.34 1.21
CA THR A 140 19.93 -15.16 1.18
C THR A 140 20.47 -14.58 -0.16
N SER A 141 21.02 -15.44 -1.03
CA SER A 141 21.60 -15.07 -2.32
C SER A 141 20.71 -15.57 -3.46
N GLY A 142 20.80 -14.91 -4.61
CA GLY A 142 19.98 -15.20 -5.79
C GLY A 142 18.87 -14.18 -6.02
N SER A 143 18.15 -14.33 -7.13
CA SER A 143 17.15 -13.36 -7.59
C SER A 143 15.78 -13.55 -6.94
N MET A 144 15.50 -14.74 -6.37
CA MET A 144 14.19 -15.10 -5.80
C MET A 144 13.79 -14.22 -4.61
N ARG A 145 14.76 -13.70 -3.85
CA ARG A 145 14.53 -12.71 -2.79
C ARG A 145 13.73 -11.48 -3.25
N ASN A 146 13.92 -11.05 -4.51
CA ASN A 146 13.20 -9.91 -5.06
C ASN A 146 11.72 -10.25 -5.28
N ILE A 147 11.42 -11.48 -5.68
CA ILE A 147 10.04 -11.97 -5.79
C ILE A 147 9.42 -12.05 -4.39
N ALA A 148 10.13 -12.63 -3.42
CA ALA A 148 9.64 -12.76 -2.05
C ALA A 148 9.28 -11.40 -1.43
N GLY A 149 10.22 -10.45 -1.46
CA GLY A 149 9.98 -9.10 -0.94
C GLY A 149 8.84 -8.36 -1.66
N SER A 150 8.77 -8.45 -2.99
CA SER A 150 7.69 -7.79 -3.75
C SER A 150 6.32 -8.44 -3.55
N ARG A 151 6.24 -9.77 -3.41
CA ARG A 151 5.00 -10.49 -3.08
C ARG A 151 4.52 -10.21 -1.66
N CYS A 152 5.42 -10.11 -0.68
CA CYS A 152 5.07 -9.67 0.67
C CYS A 152 4.43 -8.28 0.65
N ARG A 153 5.06 -7.32 -0.06
CA ARG A 153 4.56 -5.95 -0.17
C ARG A 153 3.15 -5.91 -0.79
N LEU A 154 2.94 -6.68 -1.85
CA LEU A 154 1.63 -6.86 -2.47
C LEU A 154 0.60 -7.39 -1.46
N GLN A 155 0.90 -8.52 -0.82
CA GLN A 155 0.00 -9.19 0.11
C GLN A 155 -0.42 -8.26 1.24
N MET A 156 0.54 -7.68 1.95
CA MET A 156 0.26 -6.85 3.13
C MET A 156 -0.48 -5.55 2.76
N THR A 157 -0.20 -4.97 1.60
CA THR A 157 -0.90 -3.75 1.12
C THR A 157 -2.35 -4.06 0.78
N ALA A 158 -2.60 -5.19 0.12
CA ALA A 158 -3.95 -5.63 -0.19
C ALA A 158 -4.75 -5.97 1.08
N GLU A 159 -4.17 -6.75 1.99
CA GLU A 159 -4.80 -7.09 3.28
C GLU A 159 -5.13 -5.86 4.12
N ARG A 160 -4.25 -4.85 4.13
CA ARG A 160 -4.53 -3.59 4.82
C ARG A 160 -5.72 -2.85 4.21
N THR A 161 -5.82 -2.84 2.89
CA THR A 161 -6.95 -2.24 2.17
C THR A 161 -8.26 -2.96 2.52
N ILE A 162 -8.25 -4.29 2.50
CA ILE A 162 -9.40 -5.13 2.88
C ILE A 162 -9.81 -4.88 4.33
N TYR A 163 -8.83 -4.78 5.24
CA TYR A 163 -9.08 -4.44 6.64
C TYR A 163 -9.75 -3.06 6.79
N LEU A 164 -9.25 -2.04 6.11
CA LEU A 164 -9.85 -0.69 6.16
C LEU A 164 -11.29 -0.71 5.66
N ARG A 165 -11.58 -1.41 4.55
CA ARG A 165 -12.97 -1.58 4.08
C ARG A 165 -13.84 -2.25 5.13
N SER A 166 -13.35 -3.30 5.78
CA SER A 166 -14.11 -4.01 6.81
C SER A 166 -14.42 -3.17 8.05
N LEU A 167 -13.59 -2.17 8.37
CA LEU A 167 -13.89 -1.22 9.44
C LEU A 167 -15.13 -0.37 9.10
N GLY A 168 -15.35 -0.07 7.82
CA GLY A 168 -16.48 0.73 7.37
C GLY A 168 -17.83 0.04 7.55
N ASP A 169 -17.83 -1.29 7.59
CA ASP A 169 -19.04 -2.07 7.88
C ASP A 169 -19.48 -1.96 9.35
N TYR A 170 -18.61 -1.46 10.25
CA TYR A 170 -18.93 -1.21 11.65
C TYR A 170 -19.31 0.25 11.95
N ILE A 171 -19.07 1.16 11.01
CA ILE A 171 -19.24 2.62 11.20
C ILE A 171 -20.49 3.14 10.47
N ARG A 172 -20.99 2.44 9.45
CA ARG A 172 -22.29 2.72 8.80
C ARG A 172 -23.45 2.08 9.56
#